data_AF-A0A7S0TGJ6-F1
#
_entry.id   AF-A0A7S0TGJ6-F1
#
_cell.length_a   1.000
_cell.length_b   1.000
_cell.length_c   1.000
_cell.angle_alpha   90.00
_cell.angle_beta   90.00
_cell.angle_gamma   90.00
#
_symmetry.space_group_name_H-M   'P 1'
#
loop_
_entity.id
_entity.type
_entity.pdbx_description
1 polymer ?
#
loop_
_entity_poly.entity_id
_entity_poly.type
_entity_poly.pdbx_seq_one_letter_code
_entity_poly.pdbx_strand_id
1 'polypeptide(L)'
;GKLKVLLLVGGKIEQTVASKVLTKAEIKHQTAEGTHEGALEAAQVIKGGTCQVAVCDKVWGFELSKQLSDGEGPNPKFPIVFLSTSTKPENLTEEEKEGKFTEILYKGDHAKSLSAAVMRCWELFRSKATKASPLLQMSSR
;
A
#
# COMPACT_ATOMS: atom_id res chain seq x y z
N GLY A 1 -13.59 5.22 10.56
CA GLY A 1 -13.65 3.74 10.61
C GLY A 1 -12.28 3.18 10.97
N LYS A 2 -12.20 1.95 11.49
CA LYS A 2 -10.92 1.25 11.71
C LYS A 2 -10.23 1.00 10.37
N LEU A 3 -8.92 1.28 10.29
CA LEU A 3 -8.10 1.09 9.09
C LEU A 3 -8.15 -0.38 8.65
N LYS A 4 -8.37 -0.60 7.34
CA LYS A 4 -8.31 -1.91 6.69
C LYS A 4 -7.18 -1.95 5.68
N VAL A 5 -6.34 -2.97 5.79
CA VAL A 5 -5.15 -3.18 4.96
C VAL A 5 -5.35 -4.37 4.05
N LEU A 6 -4.88 -4.26 2.82
CA LEU A 6 -4.75 -5.40 1.92
C LEU A 6 -3.30 -5.91 1.93
N LEU A 7 -3.10 -7.20 2.17
CA LEU A 7 -1.81 -7.87 2.05
C LEU A 7 -1.75 -8.61 0.71
N LEU A 8 -0.82 -8.23 -0.16
CA LEU A 8 -0.60 -8.88 -1.47
C LEU A 8 0.89 -9.20 -1.62
N VAL A 9 1.29 -10.36 -1.12
CA VAL A 9 2.70 -10.77 -1.00
C VAL A 9 2.80 -12.22 -1.46
N GLY A 10 3.70 -12.52 -2.40
CA GLY A 10 3.92 -13.86 -2.94
C GLY A 10 4.73 -14.78 -2.02
N GLY A 11 5.57 -14.19 -1.15
CA GLY A 11 6.31 -14.94 -0.14
C GLY A 11 5.44 -15.35 1.05
N LYS A 12 5.25 -16.66 1.28
CA LYS A 12 4.46 -17.18 2.42
C LYS A 12 5.01 -16.72 3.78
N ILE A 13 6.33 -16.63 3.92
CA ILE A 13 6.98 -16.22 5.17
C ILE A 13 6.70 -14.74 5.43
N GLU A 14 6.95 -13.89 4.44
CA GLU A 14 6.75 -12.46 4.49
C GLU A 14 5.28 -12.12 4.75
N GLN A 15 4.36 -12.80 4.07
CA GLN A 15 2.92 -12.66 4.29
C GLN A 15 2.52 -13.04 5.72
N THR A 16 3.07 -14.15 6.25
CA THR A 16 2.81 -14.58 7.63
C THR A 16 3.34 -13.56 8.64
N VAL A 17 4.56 -13.04 8.43
CA VAL A 17 5.15 -12.01 9.29
C VAL A 17 4.29 -10.75 9.27
N ALA A 18 3.91 -10.27 8.09
CA ALA A 18 3.10 -9.08 7.93
C ALA A 18 1.72 -9.23 8.61
N SER A 19 1.04 -10.36 8.39
CA SER A 19 -0.26 -10.67 9.00
C SER A 19 -0.17 -10.72 10.54
N LYS A 20 0.88 -11.31 11.10
CA LYS A 20 1.12 -11.34 12.55
C LYS A 20 1.31 -9.93 13.12
N VAL A 21 2.10 -9.09 12.46
CA VAL A 21 2.35 -7.71 12.90
C VAL A 21 1.07 -6.89 12.87
N LEU A 22 0.27 -6.99 11.79
CA LEU A 22 -0.99 -6.26 11.66
C LEU A 22 -2.02 -6.74 12.69
N THR A 23 -2.12 -8.05 12.92
CA THR A 23 -2.98 -8.63 13.98
C THR A 23 -2.60 -8.08 15.35
N LYS A 24 -1.31 -8.10 15.70
CA LYS A 24 -0.81 -7.59 16.98
C LYS A 24 -1.07 -6.10 17.17
N ALA A 25 -1.08 -5.34 16.08
CA ALA A 25 -1.41 -3.92 16.08
C ALA A 25 -2.92 -3.64 15.98
N GLU A 26 -3.77 -4.67 16.05
CA GLU A 26 -5.24 -4.58 15.90
C GLU A 26 -5.70 -3.95 14.57
N ILE A 27 -4.86 -4.03 13.53
CA ILE A 27 -5.16 -3.55 12.18
C ILE A 27 -5.86 -4.68 11.42
N LYS A 28 -7.12 -4.42 11.02
CA LYS A 28 -7.86 -5.35 10.18
C LYS A 28 -7.16 -5.48 8.84
N HIS A 29 -6.99 -6.71 8.38
CA HIS A 29 -6.39 -6.96 7.09
C HIS A 29 -7.09 -8.09 6.34
N GLN A 30 -7.05 -7.99 5.02
CA GLN A 30 -7.43 -9.04 4.10
C GLN A 30 -6.17 -9.46 3.33
N THR A 31 -6.08 -10.73 2.99
CA THR A 31 -4.97 -11.28 2.23
C THR A 31 -5.44 -11.63 0.83
N ALA A 32 -4.66 -11.26 -0.17
CA ALA A 32 -4.77 -11.72 -1.55
C ALA A 32 -3.53 -12.55 -1.89
N GLU A 33 -3.71 -13.50 -2.81
CA GLU A 33 -2.59 -14.32 -3.28
C GLU A 33 -1.62 -13.47 -4.11
N GLY A 34 -0.31 -13.71 -3.95
CA GLY A 34 0.69 -13.12 -4.83
C GLY A 34 0.69 -13.82 -6.19
N THR A 35 -0.35 -13.55 -6.98
CA THR A 35 -0.56 -14.00 -8.36
C THR A 35 -1.13 -12.84 -9.18
N HIS A 36 -1.20 -12.99 -10.51
CA HIS A 36 -1.82 -11.98 -11.36
C HIS A 36 -3.30 -11.81 -11.03
N GLU A 37 -4.01 -12.93 -10.85
CA GLU A 37 -5.41 -12.97 -10.43
C GLU A 37 -5.60 -12.32 -9.06
N GLY A 38 -4.71 -12.61 -8.10
CA GLY A 38 -4.74 -11.97 -6.79
C GLY A 38 -4.51 -10.45 -6.84
N ALA A 39 -3.68 -9.96 -7.78
CA ALA A 39 -3.51 -8.53 -8.02
C ALA A 39 -4.76 -7.87 -8.64
N LEU A 40 -5.51 -8.59 -9.48
CA LEU A 40 -6.80 -8.12 -10.01
C LEU A 40 -7.87 -8.04 -8.93
N GLU A 41 -8.00 -9.08 -8.11
CA GLU A 41 -8.91 -9.11 -6.96
C GLU A 41 -8.58 -7.98 -5.97
N ALA A 42 -7.28 -7.81 -5.68
CA ALA A 42 -6.76 -6.74 -4.86
C ALA A 42 -7.21 -5.36 -5.36
N ALA A 43 -7.09 -5.11 -6.66
CA ALA A 43 -7.51 -3.86 -7.28
C ALA A 43 -9.03 -3.65 -7.15
N GLN A 44 -9.84 -4.69 -7.30
CA GLN A 44 -11.31 -4.61 -7.12
C GLN A 44 -11.68 -4.28 -5.67
N VAL A 45 -11.05 -4.94 -4.69
CA VAL A 45 -11.26 -4.68 -3.25
C VAL A 45 -10.95 -3.22 -2.91
N ILE A 46 -9.87 -2.68 -3.49
CA ILE A 46 -9.44 -1.30 -3.30
C ILE A 46 -10.40 -0.32 -3.98
N LYS A 47 -10.79 -0.56 -5.25
CA LYS A 47 -11.75 0.28 -5.98
C LYS A 47 -13.13 0.30 -5.31
N GLY A 48 -13.52 -0.80 -4.67
CA GLY A 48 -14.74 -0.89 -3.85
C GLY A 48 -14.64 -0.19 -2.48
N GLY A 49 -13.52 0.46 -2.15
CA GLY A 49 -13.32 1.18 -0.89
C GLY A 49 -13.17 0.29 0.35
N THR A 50 -12.98 -1.03 0.16
CA THR A 50 -12.94 -1.99 1.26
C THR A 50 -11.63 -1.92 2.04
N CYS A 51 -10.51 -1.70 1.36
CA CYS A 51 -9.20 -1.46 1.97
C CYS A 51 -8.70 -0.05 1.67
N GLN A 52 -7.96 0.53 2.61
CA GLN A 52 -7.45 1.91 2.50
C GLN A 52 -5.94 1.97 2.26
N VAL A 53 -5.19 0.90 2.55
CA VAL A 53 -3.75 0.77 2.29
C VAL A 53 -3.46 -0.62 1.78
N ALA A 54 -2.51 -0.76 0.86
CA ALA A 54 -1.97 -2.04 0.45
C ALA A 54 -0.55 -2.23 1.00
N VAL A 55 -0.22 -3.45 1.38
CA VAL A 55 1.13 -3.89 1.73
C VAL A 55 1.50 -4.98 0.73
N CYS A 56 2.55 -4.74 -0.05
CA CYS A 56 2.91 -5.61 -1.16
C CYS A 56 4.40 -5.93 -1.16
N ASP A 57 4.80 -7.05 -1.78
CA ASP A 57 6.17 -7.15 -2.29
C ASP A 57 6.31 -6.39 -3.62
N LYS A 58 7.49 -6.51 -4.25
CA LYS A 58 7.89 -5.66 -5.38
C LYS A 58 7.04 -5.98 -6.60
N VAL A 59 6.96 -7.27 -6.90
CA VAL A 59 6.34 -7.79 -8.10
C VAL A 59 4.86 -7.45 -8.07
N TRP A 60 4.20 -7.77 -6.95
CA TRP A 60 2.76 -7.58 -6.85
C TRP A 60 2.36 -6.16 -6.51
N GLY A 61 3.23 -5.40 -5.85
CA GLY A 61 3.04 -3.97 -5.65
C GLY A 61 3.02 -3.22 -6.98
N PHE A 62 3.95 -3.53 -7.89
CA PHE A 62 3.98 -2.93 -9.22
C PHE A 62 2.76 -3.33 -10.06
N GLU A 63 2.42 -4.62 -10.07
CA GLU A 63 1.26 -5.14 -10.81
C GLU A 63 -0.04 -4.51 -10.31
N LEU A 64 -0.29 -4.53 -8.99
CA LEU A 64 -1.44 -3.88 -8.39
C LEU A 64 -1.52 -2.40 -8.77
N SER A 65 -0.37 -1.73 -8.74
CA SER A 65 -0.33 -0.30 -9.04
C SER A 65 -0.63 -0.01 -10.51
N LYS A 66 -0.27 -0.89 -11.45
CA LYS A 66 -0.76 -0.82 -12.85
C LYS A 66 -2.27 -0.97 -12.92
N GLN A 67 -2.86 -1.95 -12.23
CA GLN A 67 -4.32 -2.17 -12.22
C GLN A 67 -5.12 -1.00 -11.61
N LEU A 68 -4.49 -0.22 -10.74
CA LEU A 68 -5.07 0.96 -10.09
C LEU A 68 -4.88 2.27 -10.87
N SER A 69 -4.02 2.29 -11.89
CA SER A 69 -3.84 3.46 -12.76
C SER A 69 -4.68 3.28 -14.02
N ASP A 70 -5.54 4.26 -14.34
CA ASP A 70 -6.49 4.21 -15.47
C ASP A 70 -5.81 4.37 -16.84
N GLY A 71 -4.70 3.69 -17.11
CA GLY A 71 -3.95 3.75 -18.37
C GLY A 71 -3.08 5.00 -18.55
N GLU A 72 -3.26 6.06 -17.76
CA GLU A 72 -2.39 7.25 -17.76
C GLU A 72 -1.19 7.10 -16.82
N GLY A 73 -0.21 6.31 -17.24
CA GLY A 73 1.13 6.29 -16.65
C GLY A 73 1.21 5.93 -15.16
N PRO A 74 2.42 6.03 -14.57
CA PRO A 74 2.64 5.51 -13.26
C PRO A 74 2.36 6.50 -12.11
N ASN A 75 1.10 6.73 -11.71
CA ASN A 75 0.80 7.47 -10.47
C ASN A 75 -0.20 6.67 -9.60
N PRO A 76 0.11 6.32 -8.33
CA PRO A 76 -0.85 5.62 -7.51
C PRO A 76 -1.90 6.61 -7.03
N LYS A 77 -3.15 6.38 -7.40
CA LYS A 77 -4.29 7.00 -6.69
C LYS A 77 -4.52 6.35 -5.31
N PHE A 78 -3.59 5.54 -4.79
CA PHE A 78 -3.80 4.70 -3.61
C PHE A 78 -2.51 4.44 -2.80
N PRO A 79 -2.54 4.46 -1.46
CA PRO A 79 -1.33 4.26 -0.64
C PRO A 79 -0.87 2.80 -0.60
N ILE A 80 0.40 2.58 -0.96
CA ILE A 80 1.06 1.27 -0.99
C ILE A 80 2.34 1.31 -0.15
N VAL A 81 2.46 0.37 0.79
CA VAL A 81 3.69 0.05 1.55
C VAL A 81 4.37 -1.15 0.88
N PHE A 82 5.61 -0.97 0.44
CA PHE A 82 6.39 -2.01 -0.21
C PHE A 82 7.30 -2.73 0.81
N LEU A 83 7.18 -4.06 0.89
CA LEU A 83 8.04 -4.96 1.65
C LEU A 83 9.21 -5.43 0.77
N SER A 84 10.36 -4.79 0.93
CA SER A 84 11.59 -5.23 0.29
C SER A 84 12.14 -6.48 0.97
N THR A 85 12.63 -7.42 0.16
CA THR A 85 13.36 -8.60 0.62
C THR A 85 14.82 -8.29 0.97
N SER A 86 15.30 -7.09 0.63
CA SER A 86 16.64 -6.62 0.96
C SER A 86 16.77 -6.17 2.40
N THR A 87 17.94 -6.36 2.98
CA THR A 87 18.30 -5.85 4.31
C THR A 87 19.00 -4.49 4.26
N LYS A 88 19.30 -3.96 3.07
CA LYS A 88 19.96 -2.68 2.89
C LYS A 88 19.13 -1.78 1.97
N PRO A 89 19.21 -0.45 2.11
CA PRO A 89 18.75 0.45 1.08
C PRO A 89 19.42 0.12 -0.25
N GLU A 90 18.61 -0.22 -1.24
CA GLU A 90 19.08 -0.43 -2.61
C GLU A 90 18.76 0.80 -3.43
N ASN A 91 19.56 1.03 -4.48
CA ASN A 91 19.24 2.05 -5.47
C ASN A 91 17.98 1.59 -6.22
N LEU A 92 16.84 2.18 -5.85
CA LEU A 92 15.60 2.01 -6.58
C LEU A 92 15.79 2.56 -8.01
N THR A 93 15.27 1.85 -9.00
CA THR A 93 15.20 2.35 -10.37
C THR A 93 14.31 3.59 -10.42
N GLU A 94 14.48 4.45 -11.43
CA GLU A 94 13.57 5.59 -11.62
C GLU A 94 12.12 5.11 -11.76
N GLU A 95 11.87 4.00 -12.44
CA GLU A 95 10.55 3.36 -12.47
C GLU A 95 10.02 2.91 -11.10
N GLU A 96 10.87 2.63 -10.11
CA GLU A 96 10.44 2.29 -8.74
C GLU A 96 10.22 3.54 -7.88
N LYS A 97 10.98 4.61 -8.16
CA LYS A 97 10.79 5.94 -7.54
C LYS A 97 9.56 6.64 -8.07
N GLU A 98 9.37 6.61 -9.39
CA GLU A 98 8.17 7.05 -10.12
C GLU A 98 7.02 6.04 -9.91
N GLY A 99 7.37 4.79 -9.65
CA GLY A 99 6.52 3.61 -9.48
C GLY A 99 5.68 3.53 -8.23
N LYS A 100 5.18 4.64 -7.73
CA LYS A 100 3.91 4.59 -7.02
C LYS A 100 3.92 3.93 -5.62
N PHE A 101 5.08 3.78 -4.99
CA PHE A 101 5.16 3.31 -3.60
C PHE A 101 5.17 4.51 -2.65
N THR A 102 4.27 4.50 -1.68
CA THR A 102 4.17 5.59 -0.71
C THR A 102 5.20 5.41 0.42
N GLU A 103 5.57 4.17 0.73
CA GLU A 103 6.58 3.86 1.74
C GLU A 103 7.26 2.50 1.44
N ILE A 104 8.53 2.34 1.84
CA ILE A 104 9.32 1.11 1.62
C ILE A 104 9.87 0.62 2.95
N LEU A 105 9.76 -0.68 3.20
CA LEU A 105 10.29 -1.37 4.38
C LEU A 105 11.24 -2.48 3.98
N TYR A 106 12.47 -2.39 4.48
CA TYR A 106 13.49 -3.42 4.29
C TYR A 106 13.26 -4.61 5.23
N LYS A 107 13.70 -5.81 4.81
CA LYS A 107 13.42 -7.09 5.45
C LYS A 107 13.72 -7.13 6.95
N GLY A 108 14.77 -6.44 7.39
CA GLY A 108 15.14 -6.34 8.81
C GLY A 108 14.12 -5.61 9.67
N ASP A 109 13.29 -4.76 9.07
CA ASP A 109 12.38 -3.85 9.76
C ASP A 109 10.90 -4.27 9.66
N HIS A 110 10.56 -5.28 8.84
CA HIS A 110 9.16 -5.71 8.64
C HIS A 110 8.44 -5.97 9.98
N ALA A 111 9.08 -6.70 10.90
CA ALA A 111 8.48 -7.06 12.17
C ALA A 111 8.32 -5.89 13.15
N LYS A 112 9.14 -4.84 13.01
CA LYS A 112 9.22 -3.72 13.97
C LYS A 112 8.47 -2.48 13.50
N SER A 113 8.49 -2.23 12.19
CA SER A 113 8.12 -0.94 11.61
C SER A 113 6.89 -0.99 10.71
N LEU A 114 6.36 -2.18 10.41
CA LEU A 114 5.25 -2.33 9.46
C LEU A 114 3.98 -1.60 9.87
N SER A 115 3.52 -1.75 11.12
CA SER A 115 2.30 -1.07 11.58
C SER A 115 2.46 0.45 11.51
N ALA A 116 3.63 0.98 11.91
CA ALA A 116 3.92 2.41 11.87
C ALA A 116 3.98 2.93 10.43
N ALA A 117 4.59 2.18 9.50
CA ALA A 117 4.61 2.53 8.08
C ALA A 117 3.20 2.55 7.47
N VAL A 118 2.38 1.54 7.75
CA VAL A 118 0.98 1.52 7.29
C VAL A 118 0.22 2.77 7.74
N MET A 119 0.39 3.17 9.00
CA MET A 119 -0.27 4.38 9.54
C MET A 119 0.25 5.65 8.88
N ARG A 120 1.58 5.83 8.77
CA ARG A 120 2.18 6.99 8.10
C ARG A 120 1.75 7.10 6.64
N CYS A 121 1.81 5.98 5.92
CA CYS A 121 1.39 5.86 4.54
C CYS A 121 -0.08 6.31 4.34
N TRP A 122 -0.98 5.85 5.20
CA TRP A 122 -2.39 6.28 5.19
C TRP A 122 -2.56 7.77 5.51
N GLU A 123 -1.88 8.28 6.53
CA GLU A 123 -1.98 9.68 6.96
C GLU A 123 -1.46 10.64 5.87
N LEU A 124 -0.33 10.30 5.25
CA LEU A 124 0.24 11.05 4.14
C LEU A 124 -0.74 11.11 2.96
N PHE A 125 -1.31 9.97 2.58
CA PHE A 125 -2.30 9.90 1.50
C PHE A 125 -3.56 10.73 1.81
N ARG A 126 -4.12 10.58 3.01
CA ARG A 126 -5.30 11.35 3.44
C ARG A 126 -5.02 12.85 3.45
N SER A 127 -3.83 13.27 3.91
CA SER A 127 -3.44 14.69 3.95
C SER A 127 -3.30 15.31 2.56
N LYS A 128 -2.76 14.56 1.59
CA LYS A 128 -2.67 14.98 0.18
C LYS A 128 -4.06 15.08 -0.47
N ALA A 129 -4.95 14.12 -0.20
CA ALA A 129 -6.33 14.16 -0.66
C ALA A 129 -7.09 15.39 -0.11
N THR A 130 -6.87 15.77 1.15
CA THR A 130 -7.49 16.99 1.72
C THR A 130 -6.91 18.29 1.16
N LYS A 131 -5.63 18.32 0.77
CA LYS A 131 -5.03 19.52 0.13
C LYS A 131 -5.43 19.66 -1.34
N ALA A 132 -5.81 18.58 -2.00
CA ALA A 132 -6.28 18.57 -3.39
C ALA A 132 -7.78 18.91 -3.55
N SER A 133 -8.52 19.20 -2.47
CA SER A 133 -9.90 19.71 -2.53
C SER A 133 -9.99 21.18 -2.11
N PRO A 134 -9.99 22.15 -3.05
CA PRO A 134 -10.36 23.53 -2.78
C PRO A 134 -11.88 23.76 -2.76
N LEU A 135 -12.71 22.74 -2.99
CA LEU A 135 -14.17 22.89 -3.07
C LEU A 135 -14.83 22.42 -1.78
N LEU A 136 -14.74 23.22 -0.72
CA LEU A 136 -15.70 23.30 0.41
C LEU A 136 -15.23 24.33 1.46
N GLN A 137 -14.73 25.50 1.02
CA GLN A 137 -14.75 26.68 1.85
C GLN A 137 -15.45 27.80 1.08
N MET A 138 -16.43 28.41 1.75
CA MET A 138 -17.20 29.59 1.33
C MET A 138 -18.47 29.32 0.49
N SER A 139 -19.39 28.53 1.04
CA SER A 139 -20.80 28.97 1.09
C SER A 139 -21.06 29.47 2.50
N SER A 140 -20.89 30.77 2.75
CA SER A 140 -21.51 31.54 3.84
C SER A 140 -20.86 32.93 3.92
N ARG A 141 -21.35 33.88 3.14
CA ARG A 141 -21.88 35.19 3.58
C ARG A 141 -22.07 36.10 2.37
#